data_AF-A0A536WHQ3-F1
#
_entry.id   AF-A0A536WHQ3-F1
#
_cell.length_a   1.000
_cell.length_b   1.000
_cell.length_c   1.000
_cell.angle_alpha   90.00
_cell.angle_beta   90.00
_cell.angle_gamma   90.00
#
_symmetry.space_group_name_H-M   'P 1'
#
loop_
_entity.id
_entity.type
_entity.pdbx_description
1 polymer ?
#
loop_
_entity_poly.entity_id
_entity_poly.type
_entity_poly.pdbx_seq_one_letter_code
_entity_poly.pdbx_strand_id
1 'polypeptide(L)'
;MVYKVATLLLLFASVSLAAHGADIFRWVDENGKIHFGDSVPEQYKQRAKKLDSKGAEITSAQRQEAEARLASEKARAESIRKAREAKSDEAQASAPPTPPVSPAANNANACEEELKKYLDSQTCFAPYVTKDGAVRPEAFQHCTVVKQPRGCWPSPPPSDRNYMP
;
A
#
# COMPACT_ATOMS: atom_id res chain seq x y z
N MET A 1 -6.89 -6.00 59.12
CA MET A 1 -6.60 -5.47 57.77
C MET A 1 -6.13 -6.54 56.80
N VAL A 2 -5.30 -7.50 57.24
CA VAL A 2 -4.76 -8.62 56.43
C VAL A 2 -5.84 -9.51 55.77
N TYR A 3 -6.92 -9.84 56.50
CA TYR A 3 -8.01 -10.67 55.96
C TYR A 3 -8.82 -10.01 54.84
N LYS A 4 -8.93 -8.67 54.83
CA LYS A 4 -9.62 -7.91 53.77
C LYS A 4 -8.81 -7.86 52.48
N VAL A 5 -7.48 -7.82 52.59
CA VAL A 5 -6.56 -7.89 51.42
C VAL A 5 -6.53 -9.32 50.86
N ALA A 6 -6.55 -10.33 51.73
CA ALA A 6 -6.61 -11.74 51.32
C ALA A 6 -7.93 -12.10 50.61
N THR A 7 -9.07 -11.56 51.05
CA THR A 7 -10.36 -11.75 50.36
C THR A 7 -10.42 -11.00 49.03
N LEU A 8 -9.80 -9.83 48.92
CA LEU A 8 -9.74 -9.07 47.66
C LEU A 8 -8.85 -9.75 46.60
N LEU A 9 -7.76 -10.40 47.04
CA LEU A 9 -6.87 -11.17 46.16
C LEU A 9 -7.48 -12.50 45.71
N LEU A 10 -8.27 -13.16 46.57
CA LEU A 10 -8.94 -14.42 46.21
C LEU A 10 -10.11 -14.21 45.22
N LEU A 11 -10.73 -13.03 45.23
CA LEU A 11 -11.81 -12.64 44.30
C LEU A 11 -11.30 -12.25 42.91
N PHE A 12 -10.03 -11.86 42.77
CA PHE A 12 -9.46 -11.46 41.47
C PHE A 12 -8.88 -12.64 40.66
N ALA A 13 -8.70 -13.81 41.29
CA ALA A 13 -8.06 -14.98 40.67
C ALA A 13 -9.02 -15.91 39.89
N SER A 14 -10.33 -15.65 39.92
CA SER A 14 -11.35 -16.56 39.37
C SER A 14 -11.83 -16.23 37.94
N VAL A 15 -11.33 -15.17 37.31
CA VAL A 15 -11.68 -14.83 35.91
C VAL A 15 -10.58 -15.33 34.95
N SER A 16 -10.28 -16.62 35.00
CA SER A 16 -9.70 -17.32 33.86
C SER A 16 -10.84 -17.91 33.05
N LEU A 17 -11.54 -17.06 32.30
CA LEU A 17 -12.58 -17.51 31.37
C LEU A 17 -11.90 -18.37 30.31
N ALA A 18 -12.07 -19.68 30.44
CA ALA A 18 -11.63 -20.63 29.43
C ALA A 18 -12.19 -20.20 28.08
N ALA A 19 -11.28 -19.87 27.16
CA ALA A 19 -11.58 -19.66 25.75
C ALA A 19 -12.08 -21.00 25.19
N HIS A 20 -13.37 -21.28 25.39
CA HIS A 20 -14.05 -22.34 24.66
C HIS A 20 -14.13 -21.85 23.22
N GLY A 21 -13.27 -22.38 22.35
CA GLY A 21 -13.41 -22.18 20.92
C GLY A 21 -14.83 -22.58 20.52
N ALA A 22 -15.57 -21.69 19.87
CA ALA A 22 -16.95 -21.97 19.48
C ALA A 22 -16.98 -23.20 18.57
N ASP A 23 -17.77 -24.20 18.96
CA ASP A 23 -18.02 -25.37 18.13
C ASP A 23 -18.80 -24.93 16.89
N ILE A 24 -18.17 -24.99 15.71
CA ILE A 24 -18.84 -24.64 14.46
C ILE A 24 -19.52 -25.89 13.90
N PHE A 25 -20.80 -25.78 13.57
CA PHE A 25 -21.60 -26.85 12.97
C PHE A 25 -21.95 -26.50 11.52
N ARG A 26 -22.14 -27.55 10.71
CA ARG A 26 -22.66 -27.50 9.34
C ARG A 26 -23.95 -28.31 9.24
N TRP A 27 -25.03 -27.71 8.74
CA TRP A 27 -26.30 -28.42 8.48
C TRP A 27 -26.91 -28.02 7.13
N VAL A 28 -27.93 -28.75 6.69
CA VAL A 28 -28.68 -28.47 5.47
C VAL A 28 -30.13 -28.19 5.85
N ASP A 29 -30.70 -27.10 5.35
CA ASP A 29 -32.09 -26.73 5.60
C ASP A 29 -33.09 -27.46 4.68
N GLU A 30 -34.38 -27.18 4.85
CA GLU A 30 -35.46 -27.75 4.02
C GLU A 30 -35.34 -27.41 2.52
N ASN A 31 -34.70 -26.28 2.19
CA ASN A 31 -34.49 -25.84 0.81
C ASN A 31 -33.20 -26.41 0.22
N GLY A 32 -32.50 -27.29 0.94
CA GLY A 32 -31.22 -27.85 0.51
C GLY A 32 -30.02 -26.91 0.66
N LYS A 33 -30.17 -25.76 1.34
CA LYS A 33 -29.07 -24.81 1.55
C LYS A 33 -28.19 -25.25 2.71
N ILE A 34 -26.87 -25.15 2.50
CA ILE A 34 -25.87 -25.46 3.53
C ILE A 34 -25.68 -24.22 4.41
N HIS A 35 -25.83 -24.41 5.72
CA HIS A 35 -25.61 -23.39 6.74
C HIS A 35 -24.43 -23.76 7.63
N PHE A 36 -23.77 -22.74 8.18
CA PHE A 36 -22.68 -22.86 9.14
C PHE A 36 -22.94 -21.93 10.32
N GLY A 37 -22.70 -22.40 11.54
CA GLY A 37 -22.91 -21.58 12.73
C GLY A 37 -22.56 -22.32 14.01
N ASP A 38 -22.44 -21.55 15.09
CA ASP A 38 -22.25 -22.04 16.46
C ASP A 38 -23.57 -22.46 17.13
N SER A 39 -24.71 -21.98 16.60
CA SER A 39 -26.06 -22.33 17.06
C SER A 39 -26.88 -23.01 15.97
N VAL A 40 -27.19 -24.29 16.17
CA VAL A 40 -28.00 -25.09 15.25
C VAL A 40 -29.47 -25.08 15.69
N PRO A 41 -30.43 -24.72 14.80
CA PRO A 41 -31.85 -24.80 15.11
C PRO A 41 -32.30 -26.23 15.46
N GLU A 42 -33.24 -26.38 16.39
CA GLU A 42 -33.65 -27.67 16.97
C GLU A 42 -33.96 -28.76 15.92
N GLN A 43 -34.72 -28.37 14.88
CA GLN A 43 -35.12 -29.21 13.75
C GLN A 43 -33.94 -29.78 12.92
N TYR A 44 -32.76 -29.18 13.02
CA TYR A 44 -31.56 -29.59 12.28
C TYR A 44 -30.48 -30.20 13.19
N LYS A 45 -30.65 -30.21 14.52
CA LYS A 45 -29.64 -30.73 15.47
C LYS A 45 -29.21 -32.16 15.18
N GLN A 46 -30.16 -33.04 14.81
CA GLN A 46 -29.84 -34.44 14.49
C GLN A 46 -29.08 -34.62 13.16
N ARG A 47 -29.17 -33.64 12.25
CA ARG A 47 -28.53 -33.68 10.92
C ARG A 47 -27.31 -32.76 10.82
N ALA A 48 -27.01 -31.98 11.85
CA ALA A 48 -25.85 -31.12 11.91
C ALA A 48 -24.58 -31.93 12.16
N LYS A 49 -23.51 -31.57 11.44
CA LYS A 49 -22.17 -32.12 11.63
C LYS A 49 -21.29 -31.07 12.28
N LYS A 50 -20.66 -31.41 13.40
CA LYS A 50 -19.61 -30.59 14.01
C LYS A 50 -18.41 -30.53 13.07
N LEU A 51 -17.88 -29.34 12.84
CA LEU A 51 -16.65 -29.11 12.11
C LEU A 51 -15.51 -29.05 13.12
N ASP A 52 -14.64 -30.05 13.09
CA ASP A 52 -13.40 -29.98 13.84
C ASP A 52 -12.43 -29.06 13.10
N SER A 53 -12.00 -27.98 13.77
CA SER A 53 -10.98 -27.04 13.29
C SER A 53 -9.61 -27.69 13.05
N LYS A 54 -9.46 -28.97 13.40
CA LYS A 54 -8.27 -29.81 13.17
C LYS A 54 -7.97 -30.09 11.68
N GLY A 55 -8.87 -29.72 10.76
CA GLY A 55 -8.73 -30.01 9.33
C GLY A 55 -7.69 -29.19 8.56
N ALA A 56 -6.99 -28.25 9.19
CA ALA A 56 -5.95 -27.45 8.55
C ALA A 56 -4.67 -27.39 9.39
N GLU A 57 -4.22 -28.53 9.90
CA GLU A 57 -2.85 -28.61 10.42
C GLU A 57 -1.87 -28.44 9.25
N ILE A 58 -1.35 -27.22 9.10
CA ILE A 58 -0.25 -26.93 8.18
C ILE A 58 0.93 -27.78 8.63
N THR A 59 1.33 -28.71 7.77
CA THR A 59 2.47 -29.60 8.04
C THR A 59 3.76 -28.79 8.20
N SER A 60 4.74 -29.34 8.92
CA SER A 60 6.06 -28.73 9.03
C SER A 60 6.70 -28.49 7.65
N ALA A 61 6.49 -29.42 6.71
CA ALA A 61 6.95 -29.28 5.32
C ALA A 61 6.33 -28.08 4.60
N GLN A 62 5.01 -27.88 4.70
CA GLN A 62 4.33 -26.72 4.11
C GLN A 62 4.81 -25.40 4.73
N ARG A 63 5.11 -25.39 6.03
CA ARG A 63 5.67 -24.21 6.70
C ARG A 63 7.08 -23.89 6.20
N GLN A 64 7.94 -24.90 6.09
CA GLN A 64 9.30 -24.76 5.56
C GLN A 64 9.30 -24.28 4.11
N GLU A 65 8.40 -24.79 3.27
CA GLU A 65 8.24 -24.34 1.89
C GLU A 65 7.80 -22.86 1.82
N ALA A 66 6.83 -22.46 2.65
CA ALA A 66 6.38 -21.07 2.73
C ALA A 66 7.51 -20.14 3.18
N GLU A 67 8.31 -20.55 4.18
CA GLU A 67 9.48 -19.81 4.65
C GLU A 67 10.57 -19.70 3.57
N ALA A 68 10.85 -20.80 2.85
CA ALA A 68 11.82 -20.82 1.76
C ALA A 68 11.40 -19.90 0.60
N ARG A 69 10.11 -19.90 0.24
CA ARG A 69 9.55 -18.96 -0.75
C ARG A 69 9.70 -17.52 -0.30
N LEU A 70 9.36 -17.22 0.95
CA LEU A 70 9.49 -15.87 1.50
C LEU A 70 10.94 -15.38 1.52
N ALA A 71 11.89 -16.27 1.86
CA ALA A 71 13.32 -15.97 1.83
C ALA A 71 13.82 -15.68 0.40
N SER A 72 13.42 -16.51 -0.57
CA SER A 72 13.78 -16.32 -1.97
C SER A 72 13.21 -15.01 -2.53
N GLU A 73 11.96 -14.68 -2.20
CA GLU A 73 11.32 -13.45 -2.67
C GLU A 73 12.01 -12.20 -2.08
N LYS A 74 12.36 -12.23 -0.79
CA LYS A 74 13.14 -11.16 -0.14
C LYS A 74 14.51 -10.97 -0.78
N ALA A 75 15.25 -12.06 -1.03
CA ALA A 75 16.56 -11.99 -1.68
C ALA A 75 16.47 -11.37 -3.08
N ARG A 76 15.45 -11.77 -3.87
CA ARG A 76 15.20 -11.19 -5.20
C ARG A 76 14.84 -9.71 -5.15
N ALA A 77 14.01 -9.31 -4.19
CA ALA A 77 13.64 -7.91 -4.02
C ALA A 77 14.86 -7.04 -3.67
N GLU A 78 15.73 -7.54 -2.79
CA GLU A 78 16.96 -6.84 -2.41
C GLU A 78 17.95 -6.73 -3.58
N SER A 79 18.12 -7.78 -4.38
CA SER A 79 18.99 -7.72 -5.56
C SER A 79 18.49 -6.70 -6.60
N ILE A 80 17.17 -6.63 -6.81
CA ILE A 80 16.57 -5.63 -7.71
C ILE A 80 16.81 -4.22 -7.15
N ARG A 81 16.66 -4.01 -5.83
CA ARG A 81 16.91 -2.72 -5.20
C ARG A 81 18.36 -2.27 -5.39
N LYS A 82 19.33 -3.13 -5.05
CA LYS A 82 20.77 -2.85 -5.22
C LYS A 82 21.13 -2.55 -6.68
N ALA A 83 20.55 -3.29 -7.64
CA ALA A 83 20.79 -3.05 -9.05
C ALA A 83 20.22 -1.69 -9.53
N ARG A 84 19.11 -1.23 -8.95
CA ARG A 84 18.55 0.11 -9.22
C ARG A 84 19.42 1.22 -8.63
N GLU A 85 19.87 1.04 -7.38
CA GLU A 85 20.77 1.99 -6.70
C GLU A 85 22.10 2.15 -7.46
N ALA A 86 22.73 1.03 -7.85
CA ALA A 86 23.96 1.08 -8.65
C ALA A 86 23.77 1.82 -9.98
N LYS A 87 22.65 1.58 -10.68
CA LYS A 87 22.32 2.28 -11.93
C LYS A 87 22.04 3.77 -11.72
N SER A 88 21.42 4.16 -10.60
CA SER A 88 21.19 5.57 -10.30
C SER A 88 22.49 6.28 -9.94
N ASP A 89 23.39 5.64 -9.18
CA ASP A 89 24.67 6.23 -8.79
C ASP A 89 25.58 6.44 -10.00
N GLU A 90 25.60 5.50 -10.95
CA GLU A 90 26.36 5.61 -12.20
C GLU A 90 25.78 6.70 -13.13
N ALA A 91 24.46 6.84 -13.19
CA ALA A 91 23.79 7.94 -13.90
C ALA A 91 24.06 9.30 -13.24
N GLN A 92 24.20 9.35 -11.91
CA GLN A 92 24.44 10.59 -11.17
C GLN A 92 25.92 10.99 -11.18
N ALA A 93 26.86 10.04 -11.25
CA ALA A 93 28.29 10.29 -11.40
C ALA A 93 28.67 10.80 -12.80
N SER A 94 27.87 10.48 -13.83
CA SER A 94 28.06 10.96 -15.20
C SER A 94 27.28 12.22 -15.53
N ALA A 95 26.42 12.69 -14.61
CA ALA A 95 25.64 13.91 -14.81
C ALA A 95 26.49 15.17 -14.53
N PRO A 96 26.54 16.16 -15.45
CA PRO A 96 27.19 17.42 -15.18
C PRO A 96 26.51 18.13 -13.99
N PRO A 97 27.26 18.87 -13.15
CA PRO A 97 26.71 19.53 -11.97
C PRO A 97 25.56 20.43 -12.38
N THR A 98 24.37 20.15 -11.84
CA THR A 98 23.22 21.04 -11.97
C THR A 98 23.59 22.40 -11.39
N PRO A 99 23.50 23.50 -12.17
CA PRO A 99 23.81 24.82 -11.65
C PRO A 99 22.89 25.16 -10.48
N PRO A 100 23.40 25.93 -9.48
CA PRO A 100 22.65 26.28 -8.29
C PRO A 100 21.31 26.92 -8.64
N VAL A 101 20.34 26.59 -7.81
CA VAL A 101 18.94 26.94 -7.94
C VAL A 101 18.76 28.45 -7.63
N SER A 102 19.17 29.36 -8.53
CA SER A 102 18.91 30.82 -8.44
C SER A 102 17.40 31.17 -8.46
N PRO A 103 16.79 31.70 -7.39
CA PRO A 103 15.37 32.07 -7.40
C PRO A 103 15.11 33.12 -8.50
N ALA A 104 14.20 32.85 -9.43
CA ALA A 104 13.87 33.83 -10.47
C ALA A 104 13.16 35.03 -9.82
N ALA A 105 13.53 36.21 -10.30
CA ALA A 105 13.16 37.50 -9.75
C ALA A 105 11.66 37.78 -9.80
N ASN A 106 11.19 38.55 -8.81
CA ASN A 106 9.81 38.97 -8.58
C ASN A 106 9.26 39.95 -9.65
N ASN A 107 9.20 39.54 -10.91
CA ASN A 107 8.58 40.31 -11.99
C ASN A 107 7.41 39.47 -12.54
N ALA A 108 6.19 39.73 -12.09
CA ALA A 108 4.99 38.93 -12.41
C ALA A 108 4.75 38.74 -13.92
N ASN A 109 5.10 39.75 -14.71
CA ASN A 109 5.01 39.78 -16.17
C ASN A 109 6.13 38.99 -16.89
N ALA A 110 7.36 38.99 -16.37
CA ALA A 110 8.44 38.16 -16.93
C ALA A 110 8.20 36.67 -16.65
N CYS A 111 7.57 36.39 -15.50
CA CYS A 111 7.22 35.06 -15.06
C CYS A 111 6.14 34.40 -15.92
N GLU A 112 5.14 35.18 -16.37
CA GLU A 112 4.07 34.71 -17.25
C GLU A 112 4.60 34.23 -18.61
N GLU A 113 5.53 34.96 -19.20
CA GLU A 113 6.13 34.59 -20.49
C GLU A 113 7.01 33.34 -20.41
N GLU A 114 7.83 33.23 -19.36
CA GLU A 114 8.67 32.05 -19.15
C GLU A 114 7.83 30.80 -18.85
N LEU A 115 6.78 30.96 -18.02
CA LEU A 115 5.84 29.89 -17.74
C LEU A 115 5.08 29.46 -18.99
N LYS A 116 4.64 30.41 -19.82
CA LYS A 116 3.99 30.11 -21.09
C LYS A 116 4.89 29.29 -22.01
N LYS A 117 6.14 29.69 -22.20
CA LYS A 117 7.12 28.93 -23.03
C LYS A 117 7.32 27.51 -22.50
N TYR A 118 7.39 27.36 -21.17
CA TYR A 118 7.48 26.04 -20.56
C TYR A 118 6.23 25.19 -20.84
N LEU A 119 5.02 25.71 -20.61
CA LEU A 119 3.77 24.99 -20.85
C LEU A 119 3.58 24.63 -22.34
N ASP A 120 3.94 25.55 -23.24
CA ASP A 120 3.90 25.32 -24.68
C ASP A 120 4.85 24.16 -25.07
N SER A 121 6.04 24.09 -24.47
CA SER A 121 6.95 22.96 -24.66
C SER A 121 6.36 21.64 -24.17
N GLN A 122 5.79 21.63 -22.96
CA GLN A 122 5.14 20.44 -22.38
C GLN A 122 3.98 19.95 -23.26
N THR A 123 3.22 20.88 -23.83
CA THR A 123 2.12 20.57 -24.74
C THR A 123 2.62 19.97 -26.06
N CYS A 124 3.75 20.44 -26.58
CA CYS A 124 4.40 19.85 -27.74
C CYS A 124 4.84 18.39 -27.47
N PHE A 125 5.38 18.11 -26.28
CA PHE A 125 5.82 16.77 -25.89
C PHE A 125 4.67 15.82 -25.52
N ALA A 126 3.50 16.33 -25.11
CA ALA A 126 2.35 15.55 -24.67
C ALA A 126 1.95 14.37 -25.59
N PRO A 127 1.82 14.53 -26.93
CA PRO A 127 1.48 13.41 -27.81
C PRO A 127 2.58 12.33 -27.93
N TYR A 128 3.81 12.62 -27.50
CA TYR A 128 4.94 11.71 -27.57
C TYR A 128 5.18 10.94 -26.27
N VAL A 129 4.35 11.15 -25.24
CA VAL A 129 4.43 10.44 -23.97
C VAL A 129 3.78 9.07 -24.09
N THR A 130 4.53 8.03 -23.74
CA THR A 130 4.06 6.63 -23.69
C THR A 130 3.22 6.37 -22.43
N LYS A 131 2.50 5.23 -22.41
CA LYS A 131 1.68 4.83 -21.24
C LYS A 131 2.49 4.69 -19.94
N ASP A 132 3.77 4.37 -20.05
CA ASP A 132 4.70 4.24 -18.90
C ASP A 132 5.34 5.58 -18.49
N GLY A 133 4.95 6.70 -19.13
CA GLY A 133 5.46 8.03 -18.85
C GLY A 133 6.78 8.39 -19.54
N ALA A 134 7.36 7.48 -20.35
CA ALA A 134 8.55 7.77 -21.12
C ALA A 134 8.23 8.64 -22.36
N VAL A 135 9.07 9.63 -22.64
CA VAL A 135 8.99 10.46 -23.85
C VAL A 135 9.71 9.77 -24.99
N ARG A 136 9.05 9.65 -26.14
CA ARG A 136 9.65 9.09 -27.36
C ARG A 136 10.82 9.95 -27.87
N PRO A 137 11.96 9.37 -28.29
CA PRO A 137 13.15 10.13 -28.68
C PRO A 137 12.93 11.05 -29.89
N GLU A 138 11.99 10.70 -30.78
CA GLU A 138 11.63 11.51 -31.95
C GLU A 138 11.04 12.87 -31.56
N ALA A 139 10.46 12.99 -30.36
CA ALA A 139 9.90 14.24 -29.86
C ALA A 139 10.96 15.35 -29.77
N PHE A 140 12.21 15.01 -29.42
CA PHE A 140 13.30 15.98 -29.28
C PHE A 140 13.78 16.55 -30.62
N GLN A 141 13.37 15.96 -31.76
CA GLN A 141 13.61 16.52 -33.08
C GLN A 141 12.55 17.56 -33.48
N HIS A 142 11.36 17.49 -32.88
CA HIS A 142 10.20 18.33 -33.22
C HIS A 142 9.87 19.38 -32.15
N CYS A 143 10.25 19.13 -30.90
CA CYS A 143 9.92 19.95 -29.75
C CYS A 143 11.19 20.42 -29.04
N THR A 144 11.17 21.65 -28.54
CA THR A 144 12.29 22.24 -27.78
C THR A 144 12.08 22.01 -26.29
N VAL A 145 13.11 21.49 -25.60
CA VAL A 145 13.09 21.36 -24.14
C VAL A 145 13.30 22.73 -23.51
N VAL A 146 12.29 23.22 -22.79
CA VAL A 146 12.37 24.46 -22.01
C VAL A 146 12.52 24.08 -20.54
N LYS A 147 13.49 24.69 -19.84
CA LYS A 147 13.67 24.47 -18.41
C LYS A 147 12.51 25.09 -17.63
N GLN A 148 12.05 24.39 -16.58
CA GLN A 148 11.01 24.90 -15.71
C GLN A 148 11.46 26.22 -15.04
N PRO A 149 10.69 27.32 -15.18
CA PRO A 149 11.00 28.57 -14.52
C PRO A 149 10.79 28.43 -13.01
N ARG A 150 11.78 28.86 -12.22
CA ARG A 150 11.82 28.61 -10.77
C ARG A 150 11.28 29.80 -10.01
N GLY A 151 10.34 29.58 -9.10
CA GLY A 151 9.66 30.67 -8.37
C GLY A 151 8.45 31.26 -9.10
N CYS A 152 8.07 30.64 -10.22
CA CYS A 152 7.00 31.09 -11.11
C CYS A 152 5.71 30.28 -11.06
N TRP A 153 5.59 29.37 -10.10
CA TRP A 153 4.40 28.55 -9.96
C TRP A 153 3.35 29.27 -9.12
N PRO A 154 2.09 29.37 -9.59
CA PRO A 154 1.02 29.80 -8.71
C PRO A 154 0.94 28.81 -7.55
N SER A 155 0.95 29.34 -6.32
CA SER A 155 0.62 28.52 -5.15
C SER A 155 -0.73 27.85 -5.42
N PRO A 156 -0.88 26.55 -5.14
CA PRO A 156 -2.20 25.92 -5.24
C PRO A 156 -3.19 26.80 -4.45
N PRO A 157 -4.39 27.06 -4.96
CA PRO A 157 -5.40 27.72 -4.15
C PRO A 157 -5.49 26.93 -2.85
N PRO A 158 -5.56 27.60 -1.68
CA PRO A 158 -5.74 26.88 -0.43
C PRO A 158 -6.90 25.93 -0.66
N SER A 159 -6.64 24.63 -0.50
CA SER A 159 -7.65 23.60 -0.72
C SER A 159 -8.85 24.02 0.11
N ASP A 160 -9.91 24.50 -0.53
CA ASP A 160 -11.16 24.74 0.17
C ASP A 160 -11.51 23.40 0.78
N ARG A 161 -11.45 23.33 2.11
CA ARG A 161 -11.70 22.14 2.93
C ARG A 161 -13.10 21.54 2.73
N ASN A 162 -13.88 22.07 1.79
CA ASN A 162 -15.29 21.78 1.55
C ASN A 162 -15.58 21.25 0.14
N TYR A 163 -14.60 20.78 -0.63
CA TYR A 163 -14.89 19.99 -1.83
C TYR A 163 -14.81 18.48 -1.50
N MET A 164 -15.94 17.92 -1.05
CA MET A 164 -16.24 16.49 -1.10
C MET A 164 -17.15 16.27 -2.32
N PRO A 165 -16.92 15.22 -3.14
CA PRO A 165 -17.64 14.98 -4.39
C PRO A 165 -19.14 14.72 -4.19
#